data_AF-A0A838GQ10-F1
#
_entry.id   AF-A0A838GQ10-F1
#
_cell.length_a   1.000
_cell.length_b   1.000
_cell.length_c   1.000
_cell.angle_alpha   90.00
_cell.angle_beta   90.00
_cell.angle_gamma   90.00
#
_symmetry.space_group_name_H-M   'P 1'
#
loop_
_entity.id
_entity.type
_entity.pdbx_description
1 polymer ?
#
loop_
_entity_poly.entity_id
_entity_poly.type
_entity_poly.pdbx_seq_one_letter_code
_entity_poly.pdbx_strand_id
1 'polypeptide(L)' 'EAANDGRDATTPMLARKGRASYLGDRSIGHQDPGATSSALLIDAAARALG' A
#
# COMPACT_ATOMS: atom_id res chain seq x y z
N GLU A 1 -2.50 7.29 11.58
CA GLU A 1 -3.62 6.53 10.97
C GLU A 1 -3.70 6.67 9.45
N ALA A 2 -3.72 7.88 8.89
CA ALA A 2 -3.84 8.10 7.43
C ALA A 2 -2.96 7.22 6.52
N ALA A 3 -1.73 6.89 6.94
CA ALA A 3 -0.86 6.00 6.18
C ALA A 3 -1.39 4.54 6.11
N ASN A 4 -1.99 4.04 7.19
CA ASN A 4 -2.63 2.72 7.23
C ASN A 4 -3.89 2.72 6.37
N ASP A 5 -4.69 3.78 6.43
CA ASP A 5 -5.90 3.91 5.60
C ASP A 5 -5.55 3.93 4.11
N GLY A 6 -4.51 4.69 3.73
CA GLY A 6 -3.99 4.72 2.36
C GLY A 6 -3.48 3.37 1.88
N ARG A 7 -2.79 2.61 2.75
CA ARG A 7 -2.39 1.23 2.49
C ARG A 7 -3.60 0.33 2.27
N ASP A 8 -4.57 0.35 3.17
CA ASP A 8 -5.72 -0.56 3.13
C ASP A 8 -6.61 -0.28 1.92
N ALA A 9 -6.73 0.99 1.54
CA ALA A 9 -7.44 1.43 0.33
C ALA A 9 -6.82 0.90 -0.98
N THR A 10 -5.60 0.37 -0.98
CA THR A 10 -5.02 -0.24 -2.18
C THR A 10 -5.64 -1.59 -2.56
N THR A 11 -6.19 -2.31 -1.58
CA THR A 11 -6.76 -3.65 -1.76
C THR A 11 -7.79 -3.74 -2.91
N PRO A 12 -8.80 -2.85 -3.01
CA PRO A 12 -9.76 -2.89 -4.11
C PRO A 12 -9.25 -2.29 -5.44
N MET A 13 -8.01 -1.78 -5.51
CA MET A 13 -7.52 -1.08 -6.69
C MET A 13 -7.02 -2.03 -7.79
N LEU A 14 -7.28 -1.67 -9.05
CA LEU A 14 -6.60 -2.28 -10.19
C LEU A 14 -5.18 -1.72 -10.30
N ALA A 15 -4.16 -2.59 -10.23
CA ALA A 15 -2.78 -2.18 -10.38
C ALA A 15 -2.49 -1.68 -11.80
N ARG A 16 -2.13 -0.39 -11.94
CA ARG A 16 -1.78 0.23 -13.24
C ARG A 16 -0.27 0.38 -13.47
N LYS A 17 0.55 0.14 -12.44
CA LYS A 17 2.02 0.28 -12.46
C LYS A 17 2.69 -0.89 -11.74
N GLY A 18 3.98 -1.08 -12.01
CA GLY A 18 4.81 -2.10 -11.35
C GLY A 18 4.53 -3.52 -11.84
N ARG A 19 5.10 -4.52 -11.16
CA ARG A 19 4.93 -5.94 -11.55
C ARG A 19 3.51 -6.45 -11.36
N ALA A 20 2.75 -5.87 -10.43
CA ALA A 20 1.36 -6.24 -10.18
C ALA A 20 0.44 -5.91 -11.36
N SER A 21 0.78 -4.91 -12.19
CA SER A 21 -0.04 -4.58 -13.37
C SER A 21 -0.05 -5.69 -14.43
N TYR A 22 0.95 -6.59 -14.42
CA TYR A 22 1.00 -7.73 -15.34
C TYR A 22 -0.12 -8.75 -15.09
N LEU A 23 -0.73 -8.71 -13.90
CA LEU A 23 -1.80 -9.62 -13.49
C LEU A 23 -3.20 -9.11 -13.88
N GLY A 24 -3.32 -7.86 -14.34
CA GLY A 24 -4.61 -7.24 -14.68
C GLY A 24 -5.59 -7.32 -13.50
N ASP A 25 -6.84 -7.72 -13.77
CA ASP A 25 -7.90 -7.82 -12.76
C ASP A 25 -7.56 -8.77 -11.60
N ARG A 26 -6.63 -9.71 -11.79
CA ARG A 26 -6.17 -10.58 -10.71
C ARG A 26 -5.39 -9.84 -9.62
N SER A 27 -4.96 -8.61 -9.87
CA SER A 27 -4.33 -7.76 -8.84
C SER A 27 -5.35 -7.20 -7.84
N ILE A 28 -6.62 -7.06 -8.22
CA ILE A 28 -7.69 -6.58 -7.34
C ILE A 28 -7.87 -7.57 -6.18
N GLY A 29 -8.10 -7.04 -4.99
CA GLY A 29 -8.21 -7.82 -3.76
C GLY A 29 -6.88 -8.07 -3.05
N HIS A 30 -5.77 -7.56 -3.57
CA HIS A 30 -4.45 -7.69 -2.97
C HIS A 30 -3.91 -6.32 -2.55
N GLN A 31 -3.56 -6.19 -1.27
CA GLN A 31 -2.90 -4.99 -0.76
C GLN A 31 -1.54 -4.78 -1.44
N ASP A 32 -1.24 -3.54 -1.82
CA ASP A 32 0.04 -3.20 -2.44
C ASP A 32 1.18 -3.26 -1.41
N PRO A 33 2.23 -4.08 -1.62
CA PRO A 33 3.33 -4.19 -0.67
C PRO A 33 4.17 -2.91 -0.55
N GLY A 34 4.19 -2.06 -1.58
CA GLY A 34 4.87 -0.75 -1.53
C GLY A 34 4.14 0.22 -0.60
N ALA A 35 2.82 0.26 -0.68
CA ALA A 35 1.98 1.02 0.24
C ALA A 35 2.12 0.50 1.69
N THR A 36 2.19 -0.82 1.90
CA THR A 36 2.44 -1.42 3.22
C THR A 36 3.78 -0.97 3.78
N SER A 37 4.84 -1.05 2.99
CA SER A 37 6.18 -0.62 3.42
C SER A 37 6.23 0.87 3.74
N SER A 38 5.55 1.70 2.94
CA SER A 38 5.47 3.14 3.16
C SER A 38 4.73 3.48 4.45
N ALA A 39 3.64 2.77 4.76
CA ALA A 39 2.92 2.93 6.03
C ALA A 39 3.79 2.57 7.24
N LEU A 40 4.59 1.51 7.15
CA LEU A 40 5.56 1.14 8.19
C LEU A 40 6.64 2.21 8.39
N LEU A 41 7.16 2.79 7.30
CA LEU A 41 8.14 3.88 7.39
C LEU A 41 7.56 5.13 8.07
N ILE A 42 6.32 5.50 7.73
CA ILE A 42 5.65 6.64 8.37
C ILE A 42 5.38 6.36 9.85
N ASP A 43 4.91 5.15 10.20
CA ASP A 43 4.72 4.76 11.60
C ASP A 43 6.03 4.79 12.39
N ALA A 44 7.11 4.26 11.83
CA ALA A 44 8.43 4.31 12.46
C ALA A 44 8.93 5.74 12.64
N ALA A 45 8.75 6.60 11.64
CA ALA A 45 9.11 8.02 11.73
C ALA A 45 8.28 8.75 12.79
N ALA A 46 6.97 8.50 12.87
CA ALA A 46 6.11 9.10 13.89
C ALA A 46 6.52 8.69 15.31
N ARG A 47 6.93 7.42 15.51
CA ARG A 47 7.46 6.95 16.80
C ARG A 47 8.83 7.51 17.16
N ALA A 48 9.66 7.82 16.16
CA ALA A 48 11.02 8.31 16.38
C ALA A 48 11.09 9.83 16.55
N LEU A 49 10.13 10.57 15.99
CA LEU A 49 10.12 12.04 15.93
C LEU A 49 9.03 12.69 16.78
N GLY A 50 8.05 11.92 17.24
CA GLY A 50 7.06 12.36 18.23
C GLY A 50 7.58 12.19 19.65
#